data_AF-A0A1T4W2S4-F1
#
_entry.id   AF-A0A1T4W2S4-F1
#
_cell.length_a   1.000
_cell.length_b   1.000
_cell.length_c   1.000
_cell.angle_alpha   90.00
_cell.angle_beta   90.00
_cell.angle_gamma   90.00
#
_symmetry.space_group_name_H-M   'P 1'
#
loop_
_entity.id
_entity.type
_entity.pdbx_description
1 polymer ?
#
loop_
_entity_poly.entity_id
_entity_poly.type
_entity_poly.pdbx_seq_one_letter_code
_entity_poly.pdbx_strand_id
1 'polypeptide(L)'
;MSEINSNKAAVESKKAPVKKVAADGSQLFVSPAVSAVFWTVSLVLVCAIIFGNYYYTNFVVVEETTISRLLRVLAVIFGLIIALSVSLLTNKGRSLIQFSRQAYTELKKVIWPTRQEAVQTTFIVFVAVSVVSLFLYLCDIVFLQIVRVFTL
;
A
#
# COMPACT_ATOMS: atom_id res chain seq x y z
N MET A 1 22.21 52.35 5.04
CA MET A 1 22.27 51.25 6.03
C MET A 1 20.95 50.99 6.76
N SER A 2 19.92 51.84 6.65
CA SER A 2 18.61 51.68 7.32
C SER A 2 17.61 50.76 6.61
N GLU A 3 17.70 50.59 5.28
CA GLU A 3 16.73 49.79 4.52
C GLU A 3 16.88 48.27 4.69
N ILE A 4 18.10 47.78 4.97
CA ILE A 4 18.36 46.35 5.16
C ILE A 4 17.67 45.84 6.44
N ASN A 5 17.50 46.70 7.45
CA ASN A 5 16.89 46.32 8.72
C ASN A 5 15.34 46.34 8.65
N SER A 6 14.75 47.21 7.82
CA SER A 6 13.30 47.26 7.60
C SER A 6 12.78 45.99 6.89
N ASN A 7 13.52 45.49 5.90
CA ASN A 7 13.14 44.28 5.17
C ASN A 7 13.36 43.02 6.02
N LYS A 8 14.40 42.98 6.85
CA LYS A 8 14.65 41.85 7.78
C LYS A 8 13.56 41.71 8.85
N ALA A 9 13.04 42.83 9.37
CA ALA A 9 11.90 42.85 10.29
C ALA A 9 10.58 42.38 9.63
N ALA A 10 10.36 42.74 8.35
CA ALA A 10 9.20 42.29 7.58
C ALA A 10 9.24 40.78 7.24
N VAL A 11 10.43 40.21 7.06
CA VAL A 11 10.62 38.77 6.80
C VAL A 11 10.43 37.93 8.08
N GLU A 12 10.78 38.45 9.26
CA GLU A 12 10.55 37.76 10.54
C GLU A 12 9.07 37.79 10.98
N SER A 13 8.35 38.90 10.72
CA SER A 13 6.92 39.01 11.07
C SER A 13 5.99 38.11 10.26
N LYS A 14 6.42 37.62 9.09
CA LYS A 14 5.61 36.76 8.20
C LYS A 14 5.93 35.26 8.32
N LYS A 15 6.82 34.87 9.24
CA LYS A 15 6.76 33.53 9.83
C LYS A 15 5.59 33.52 10.80
N ALA A 16 4.39 33.30 10.25
CA ALA A 16 3.29 32.73 11.02
C ALA A 16 3.87 31.60 11.88
N PRO A 17 3.48 31.49 13.17
CA PRO A 17 4.01 30.43 14.01
C PRO A 17 3.85 29.16 13.21
N VAL A 18 4.97 28.48 12.93
CA VAL A 18 4.92 27.10 12.46
C VAL A 18 4.10 26.44 13.54
N LYS A 19 2.79 26.30 13.26
CA LYS A 19 1.86 25.59 14.10
C LYS A 19 2.57 24.28 14.23
N LYS A 20 3.14 24.05 15.42
CA LYS A 20 3.72 22.78 15.76
C LYS A 20 2.66 21.81 15.29
N VAL A 21 2.99 21.04 14.25
CA VAL A 21 2.41 19.72 14.10
C VAL A 21 3.16 18.94 15.19
N ALA A 22 3.12 19.30 16.48
CA ALA A 22 2.08 18.77 17.35
C ALA A 22 1.40 17.63 16.60
N ALA A 23 1.94 16.44 16.81
CA ALA A 23 1.18 15.31 17.31
C ALA A 23 -0.15 15.73 17.98
N ASP A 24 -1.02 16.38 17.22
CA ASP A 24 -2.26 17.01 17.61
C ASP A 24 -3.29 15.92 17.53
N GLY A 25 -3.37 15.22 18.65
CA GLY A 25 -4.47 14.35 18.96
C GLY A 25 -4.34 12.97 18.31
N SER A 26 -3.73 12.07 19.08
CA SER A 26 -4.50 10.90 19.51
C SER A 26 -5.82 11.36 20.17
N GLN A 27 -6.74 11.93 19.40
CA GLN A 27 -8.13 12.01 19.79
C GLN A 27 -8.55 10.55 19.83
N LEU A 28 -8.41 9.94 21.00
CA LEU A 28 -8.85 8.58 21.25
C LEU A 28 -10.38 8.65 21.13
N PHE A 29 -10.89 8.43 19.93
CA PHE A 29 -12.32 8.47 19.62
C PHE A 29 -13.08 7.43 20.46
N VAL A 30 -12.37 6.41 20.94
CA VAL A 30 -12.83 5.41 21.90
C VAL A 30 -11.70 5.17 22.90
N SER A 31 -12.03 4.80 24.14
CA SER A 31 -11.02 4.54 25.17
C SER A 31 -10.00 3.47 24.71
N PRO A 32 -8.73 3.55 25.14
CA PRO A 32 -7.71 2.56 24.76
C PRO A 32 -8.14 1.12 25.03
N ALA A 33 -8.89 0.92 26.12
CA ALA A 33 -9.48 -0.37 26.48
C ALA A 33 -10.49 -0.87 25.44
N VAL A 34 -11.44 -0.03 25.01
CA VAL A 34 -12.44 -0.43 24.01
C VAL A 34 -11.82 -0.63 22.63
N SER A 35 -10.81 0.17 22.26
CA SER A 35 -10.07 -0.05 21.02
C SER A 35 -9.24 -1.35 21.05
N ALA A 36 -8.70 -1.73 22.21
CA ALA A 36 -8.03 -3.01 22.38
C ALA A 36 -9.02 -4.18 22.30
N VAL A 37 -10.22 -4.02 22.85
CA VAL A 37 -11.32 -5.02 22.74
C VAL A 37 -11.76 -5.21 21.29
N PHE A 38 -11.98 -4.15 20.52
CA PHE A 38 -12.33 -4.32 19.10
C PHE A 38 -11.20 -4.98 18.28
N TRP A 39 -9.94 -4.71 18.65
CA TRP A 39 -8.79 -5.32 18.00
C TRP A 39 -8.67 -6.82 18.32
N THR A 40 -8.87 -7.20 19.59
CA THR A 40 -8.88 -8.62 19.99
C THR A 40 -10.09 -9.35 19.41
N VAL A 41 -11.27 -8.73 19.39
CA VAL A 41 -12.48 -9.30 18.75
C VAL A 41 -12.26 -9.50 17.24
N SER A 42 -11.65 -8.54 16.55
CA SER A 42 -11.31 -8.69 15.12
C SER A 42 -10.34 -9.85 14.89
N LEU A 43 -9.30 -9.98 15.71
CA LEU A 43 -8.32 -11.07 15.61
C LEU A 43 -8.97 -12.44 15.86
N VAL A 44 -9.81 -12.54 16.90
CA VAL A 44 -10.58 -13.76 17.19
C VAL A 44 -11.52 -14.12 16.04
N LEU A 45 -12.16 -13.13 15.42
CA LEU A 45 -13.07 -13.36 14.30
C LEU A 45 -12.33 -13.85 13.04
N VAL A 46 -11.14 -13.32 12.76
CA VAL A 46 -10.27 -13.81 11.67
C VAL A 46 -9.80 -15.24 11.96
N CYS A 47 -9.35 -15.52 13.18
CA CYS A 47 -8.98 -16.88 13.59
C CYS A 47 -10.17 -17.84 13.46
N ALA A 48 -11.38 -17.44 13.87
CA ALA A 48 -12.58 -18.25 13.72
C ALA A 48 -12.95 -18.52 12.26
N ILE A 49 -12.72 -17.57 11.34
CA ILE A 49 -12.92 -17.79 9.90
C ILE A 49 -11.91 -18.80 9.36
N ILE A 50 -10.63 -18.70 9.76
CA ILE A 50 -9.57 -19.62 9.33
C ILE A 50 -9.81 -21.02 9.89
N PHE A 51 -10.10 -21.13 11.19
CA PHE A 51 -10.41 -22.40 11.85
C PHE A 51 -11.71 -23.00 11.34
N GLY A 52 -12.73 -22.19 11.11
CA GLY A 52 -13.98 -22.63 10.47
C GLY A 52 -13.70 -23.20 9.09
N ASN A 53 -12.94 -22.49 8.25
CA ASN A 53 -12.54 -22.96 6.92
C ASN A 53 -11.73 -24.27 6.98
N TYR A 54 -10.81 -24.39 7.94
CA TYR A 54 -10.03 -25.61 8.18
C TYR A 54 -10.91 -26.77 8.67
N TYR A 55 -11.81 -26.53 9.62
CA TYR A 55 -12.73 -27.52 10.18
C TYR A 55 -13.70 -28.03 9.11
N TYR A 56 -14.28 -27.13 8.31
CA TYR A 56 -15.11 -27.49 7.15
C TYR A 56 -14.36 -28.32 6.12
N THR A 57 -13.05 -28.10 5.94
CA THR A 57 -12.23 -28.88 5.00
C THR A 57 -11.89 -30.28 5.53
N ASN A 58 -11.76 -30.46 6.85
CA ASN A 58 -11.28 -31.72 7.44
C ASN A 58 -12.39 -32.66 7.94
N PHE A 59 -13.52 -32.13 8.44
CA PHE A 59 -14.54 -32.94 9.13
C PHE A 59 -15.89 -33.03 8.41
N VAL A 60 -16.18 -32.13 7.47
CA VAL A 60 -17.46 -32.10 6.75
C VAL A 60 -17.22 -32.62 5.33
N VAL A 61 -17.37 -33.94 5.16
CA VAL A 61 -17.47 -34.61 3.86
C VAL A 61 -18.83 -34.26 3.25
N VAL A 62 -19.00 -33.03 2.78
CA VAL A 62 -20.10 -32.69 1.88
C VAL A 62 -19.68 -33.19 0.50
N GLU A 63 -20.46 -34.12 -0.03
CA GLU A 63 -20.34 -34.66 -1.37
C GLU A 63 -19.91 -33.59 -2.37
N GLU A 64 -18.94 -33.94 -3.25
CA GLU A 64 -18.35 -33.17 -4.35
C GLU A 64 -19.41 -32.70 -5.37
N THR A 65 -20.34 -31.87 -4.94
CA THR A 65 -21.29 -31.17 -5.79
C THR A 65 -20.74 -29.77 -6.05
N THR A 66 -20.78 -29.31 -7.30
CA THR A 66 -20.22 -28.03 -7.76
C THR A 66 -20.72 -26.81 -6.96
N ILE A 67 -21.85 -26.95 -6.26
CA ILE A 67 -22.51 -25.93 -5.44
C ILE A 67 -21.76 -25.68 -4.10
N SER A 68 -21.12 -26.69 -3.51
CA SER A 68 -20.45 -26.58 -2.21
C SER A 68 -19.17 -25.72 -2.25
N ARG A 69 -18.45 -25.72 -3.39
CA ARG A 69 -17.23 -24.92 -3.60
C ARG A 69 -17.51 -23.41 -3.59
N LEU A 70 -18.57 -22.98 -4.27
CA LEU A 70 -18.95 -21.57 -4.34
C LEU A 70 -19.46 -21.06 -2.99
N LEU A 71 -20.25 -21.86 -2.29
CA LEU A 71 -20.82 -21.50 -0.99
C LEU A 71 -19.74 -21.29 0.08
N ARG A 72 -18.67 -22.11 0.07
CA ARG A 72 -17.49 -21.92 0.94
C ARG A 72 -16.76 -20.61 0.67
N VAL A 73 -16.47 -20.32 -0.60
CA VAL A 73 -15.77 -19.08 -0.98
C VAL A 73 -16.62 -17.87 -0.59
N LEU A 74 -17.94 -17.94 -0.80
CA LEU A 74 -18.87 -16.89 -0.42
C LEU A 74 -18.88 -16.66 1.11
N ALA A 75 -18.93 -17.73 1.91
CA ALA A 75 -18.92 -17.64 3.37
C ALA A 75 -17.61 -17.04 3.92
N VAL A 76 -16.45 -17.40 3.35
CA VAL A 76 -15.15 -16.82 3.71
C VAL A 76 -15.08 -15.35 3.32
N ILE A 77 -15.55 -14.99 2.12
CA ILE A 77 -15.60 -13.60 1.68
C ILE A 77 -16.51 -12.77 2.61
N PHE A 78 -17.68 -13.29 2.97
CA PHE A 78 -18.61 -12.60 3.86
C PHE A 78 -18.01 -12.40 5.27
N GLY A 79 -17.35 -13.42 5.81
CA GLY A 79 -16.61 -13.32 7.07
C GLY A 79 -15.48 -12.29 7.01
N LEU A 80 -14.70 -12.28 5.94
CA LEU A 80 -13.63 -11.30 5.73
C LEU A 80 -14.16 -9.87 5.65
N ILE A 81 -15.30 -9.66 4.98
CA ILE A 81 -15.95 -8.35 4.91
C ILE A 81 -16.37 -7.87 6.30
N ILE A 82 -16.93 -8.75 7.14
CA ILE A 82 -17.30 -8.43 8.52
C ILE A 82 -16.06 -8.12 9.35
N ALA A 83 -15.01 -8.93 9.25
CA ALA A 83 -13.74 -8.72 9.96
C ALA A 83 -13.09 -7.38 9.59
N LEU A 84 -13.06 -7.06 8.30
CA LEU A 84 -12.57 -5.78 7.78
C LEU A 84 -13.42 -4.62 8.27
N SER A 85 -14.75 -4.76 8.25
CA SER A 85 -15.66 -3.72 8.74
C SER A 85 -15.42 -3.42 10.22
N VAL A 86 -15.27 -4.44 11.06
CA VAL A 86 -14.94 -4.28 12.49
C VAL A 86 -13.55 -3.66 12.68
N SER A 87 -12.57 -4.06 11.87
CA SER A 87 -11.20 -3.50 11.92
C SER A 87 -11.18 -2.01 11.53
N LEU A 88 -11.94 -1.61 10.51
CA LEU A 88 -12.06 -0.22 10.06
C LEU A 88 -12.81 0.68 11.06
N LEU A 89 -13.69 0.12 11.90
CA LEU A 89 -14.39 0.83 12.96
C LEU A 89 -13.51 1.09 14.20
N THR A 90 -12.31 0.49 14.28
CA THR A 90 -11.36 0.68 15.39
C THR A 90 -10.67 2.05 15.33
N ASN A 91 -10.14 2.55 16.46
CA ASN A 91 -9.47 3.86 16.54
C ASN A 91 -8.31 4.00 15.52
N LYS A 92 -7.56 2.93 15.27
CA LYS A 92 -6.55 2.86 14.20
C LYS A 92 -7.18 2.94 12.80
N GLY A 93 -8.31 2.25 12.56
CA GLY A 93 -9.04 2.28 11.29
C GLY A 93 -9.58 3.67 10.93
N ARG A 94 -10.14 4.41 11.89
CA ARG A 94 -10.59 5.79 11.69
C ARG A 94 -9.43 6.75 11.38
N SER A 95 -8.30 6.59 12.06
CA SER A 95 -7.07 7.37 11.78
C SER A 95 -6.56 7.10 10.35
N LEU A 96 -6.58 5.85 9.89
CA LEU A 96 -6.23 5.50 8.50
C LEU A 96 -7.16 6.16 7.49
N ILE A 97 -8.47 6.22 7.74
CA ILE A 97 -9.43 6.89 6.85
C ILE A 97 -9.14 8.40 6.76
N GLN A 98 -8.81 9.04 7.89
CA GLN A 98 -8.45 10.45 7.91
C GLN A 98 -7.12 10.70 7.18
N PHE A 99 -6.12 9.84 7.40
CA PHE A 99 -4.84 9.88 6.68
C PHE A 99 -5.04 9.71 5.17
N SER A 100 -5.89 8.77 4.72
CA SER A 100 -6.20 8.57 3.30
C SER A 100 -6.83 9.80 2.65
N ARG A 101 -7.69 10.52 3.38
CA ARG A 101 -8.27 11.80 2.89
C ARG A 101 -7.22 12.91 2.76
N GLN A 102 -6.30 12.98 3.73
CA GLN A 102 -5.17 13.91 3.67
C GLN A 102 -4.23 13.55 2.52
N ALA A 103 -3.86 12.28 2.37
CA ALA A 103 -3.04 11.76 1.28
C ALA A 103 -3.68 12.06 -0.10
N TYR A 104 -5.00 11.92 -0.25
CA TYR A 104 -5.68 12.27 -1.50
C TYR A 104 -5.60 13.76 -1.82
N THR A 105 -5.67 14.62 -0.80
CA THR A 105 -5.50 16.07 -0.96
C THR A 105 -4.08 16.43 -1.39
N GLU A 106 -3.06 15.72 -0.89
CA GLU A 106 -1.67 15.89 -1.31
C GLU A 106 -1.41 15.31 -2.70
N LEU A 107 -2.02 14.17 -3.06
CA LEU A 107 -1.94 13.58 -4.40
C LEU A 107 -2.47 14.53 -5.48
N LYS A 108 -3.46 15.37 -5.17
CA LYS A 108 -3.94 16.41 -6.09
C LYS A 108 -2.91 17.51 -6.34
N LYS A 109 -1.93 17.68 -5.45
CA LYS A 109 -0.83 18.64 -5.64
C LYS A 109 0.32 18.03 -6.46
N VAL A 110 0.28 16.73 -6.73
CA VAL A 110 1.23 16.09 -7.64
C VAL A 110 0.89 16.54 -9.06
N ILE A 111 1.74 17.41 -9.59
CA ILE A 111 1.72 17.73 -11.01
C ILE A 111 2.20 16.48 -11.74
N TRP A 112 1.25 15.75 -12.32
CA TRP A 112 1.60 14.61 -13.15
C TRP A 112 2.33 15.13 -14.40
N PRO A 113 3.46 14.50 -14.77
CA PRO A 113 4.23 14.90 -15.93
C PRO A 113 3.33 14.89 -17.17
N THR A 114 3.56 15.85 -18.06
CA THR A 114 2.80 15.91 -19.31
C THR A 114 3.06 14.62 -20.12
N ARG A 115 2.12 14.21 -20.98
CA ARG A 115 2.27 12.98 -21.78
C ARG A 115 3.56 12.98 -22.61
N GLN A 116 4.05 14.15 -23.00
CA GLN A 116 5.29 14.30 -23.76
C GLN A 116 6.52 14.01 -22.91
N GLU A 117 6.61 14.55 -21.69
CA GLU A 117 7.71 14.29 -20.74
C GLU A 117 7.78 12.81 -20.31
N ALA A 118 6.60 12.21 -20.08
CA ALA A 118 6.51 10.80 -19.72
C ALA A 118 7.00 9.88 -20.85
N VAL A 119 6.62 10.18 -22.10
CA VAL A 119 7.07 9.43 -23.27
C VAL A 119 8.56 9.65 -23.51
N GLN A 120 9.07 10.87 -23.35
CA GLN A 120 10.50 11.16 -23.50
C GLN A 120 11.35 10.32 -22.52
N THR A 121 10.95 10.27 -21.25
CA THR A 121 11.67 9.49 -20.23
C THR A 121 11.56 8.00 -20.51
N THR A 122 10.37 7.51 -20.90
CA THR A 122 10.16 6.10 -21.27
C THR A 122 11.00 5.71 -22.48
N PHE A 123 11.11 6.59 -23.48
CA PHE A 123 11.91 6.35 -24.68
C PHE A 123 13.41 6.27 -24.36
N ILE A 124 13.91 7.15 -23.49
CA ILE A 124 15.30 7.09 -23.01
C ILE A 124 15.57 5.73 -22.34
N VAL A 125 14.69 5.30 -21.43
CA VAL A 125 14.82 3.99 -20.76
C VAL A 125 14.71 2.85 -21.76
N PHE A 126 13.79 2.93 -22.72
CA PHE A 126 13.59 1.91 -23.75
C PHE A 126 14.82 1.71 -24.62
N VAL A 127 15.47 2.80 -25.04
CA VAL A 127 16.74 2.74 -25.77
C VAL A 127 17.84 2.13 -24.91
N ALA A 128 17.98 2.57 -23.65
CA ALA A 128 18.99 2.02 -22.74
C ALA A 128 18.82 0.51 -22.51
N VAL A 129 17.59 0.05 -22.26
CA VAL A 129 17.30 -1.38 -22.07
C VAL A 129 17.52 -2.17 -23.36
N SER A 130 17.20 -1.61 -24.52
CA SER A 130 17.44 -2.26 -25.82
C SER A 130 18.93 -2.46 -26.12
N VAL A 131 19.77 -1.50 -25.74
CA VAL A 131 21.23 -1.64 -25.88
C VAL A 131 21.77 -2.72 -24.96
N VAL A 132 21.35 -2.75 -23.69
CA VAL A 132 21.79 -3.75 -22.72
C VAL A 132 21.30 -5.15 -23.09
N SER A 133 20.04 -5.30 -23.51
CA SER A 133 19.49 -6.59 -23.92
C SER A 133 20.17 -7.14 -25.16
N LEU A 134 20.49 -6.27 -26.14
CA LEU A 134 21.24 -6.67 -27.32
C LEU A 134 22.67 -7.09 -26.96
N PHE A 135 23.35 -6.32 -26.10
CA PHE A 135 24.70 -6.67 -25.64
C PHE A 135 24.73 -8.03 -24.94
N LEU A 136 23.80 -8.27 -23.99
CA LEU A 136 23.70 -9.56 -23.31
C LEU A 136 23.42 -10.69 -24.29
N TYR A 137 22.48 -10.51 -25.22
CA TYR A 137 22.18 -11.50 -26.25
C TYR A 137 23.41 -11.87 -27.09
N LEU A 138 24.25 -10.89 -27.48
CA LEU A 138 25.50 -11.16 -28.19
C LEU A 138 26.48 -11.95 -27.32
N CYS A 139 26.65 -11.56 -26.05
CA CYS A 139 27.51 -12.26 -25.11
C CYS A 139 27.04 -13.71 -24.88
N ASP A 140 25.73 -13.94 -24.73
CA ASP A 140 25.14 -15.27 -24.57
C ASP A 140 25.44 -16.17 -25.78
N ILE A 141 25.36 -15.63 -27.02
CA ILE A 141 25.74 -16.37 -28.22
C ILE A 141 27.21 -16.80 -28.17
N VAL A 142 28.11 -15.90 -27.79
CA VAL A 142 29.54 -16.19 -27.68
C VAL A 142 29.81 -17.24 -26.60
N PHE A 143 29.19 -17.12 -25.43
CA PHE A 143 29.31 -18.12 -24.36
C PHE A 143 28.79 -19.48 -24.79
N LEU A 144 27.64 -19.54 -25.47
CA LEU A 144 27.09 -20.79 -25.99
C LEU A 144 28.02 -21.43 -27.02
N GLN A 145 28.69 -20.64 -27.87
CA GLN A 145 29.69 -21.16 -28.81
C GLN A 145 30.90 -21.76 -28.09
N ILE A 146 31.43 -21.07 -27.07
CA ILE A 146 32.57 -21.55 -26.27
C ILE A 146 32.21 -22.87 -25.56
N VAL A 147 31.06 -22.92 -24.89
CA VAL A 147 30.61 -24.12 -24.16
C VAL A 147 30.39 -25.29 -25.12
N ARG A 148 29.82 -25.05 -26.31
CA ARG A 148 29.65 -26.08 -27.34
C ARG A 148 30.98 -26.64 -27.81
N VAL A 149 32.00 -25.79 -28.02
CA VAL A 149 33.35 -26.23 -28.43
C VAL A 149 34.06 -27.03 -27.33
N PHE A 150 33.79 -26.73 -26.06
CA PHE A 150 34.38 -27.48 -24.94
C PHE A 150 33.66 -28.80 -24.63
N THR A 151 32.34 -28.84 -24.80
CA THR A 151 31.52 -30.02 -24.46
C THR A 151 31.45 -31.05 -25.58
N LEU A 152 31.65 -30.63 -26.83
CA LEU A 152 31.55 -31.44 -28.04
C LEU A 152 32.94 -31.66 -28.63
#